data_AF-A0A2V5VT65-F1
#
_entry.id   AF-A0A2V5VT65-F1
#
_cell.length_a   1.000
_cell.length_b   1.000
_cell.length_c   1.000
_cell.angle_alpha   90.00
_cell.angle_beta   90.00
_cell.angle_gamma   90.00
#
_symmetry.space_group_name_H-M   'P 1'
#
loop_
_entity.id
_entity.type
_entity.pdbx_description
1 polymer ?
#
loop_
_entity_poly.entity_id
_entity_poly.type
_entity_poly.pdbx_seq_one_letter_code
_entity_poly.pdbx_strand_id
1 'polypeptide(L)'
;MPEPRSTAYDSKTEGNVIFTRFDAALNWVHKNSLWPMPMGLACCAIELMATAASRFDIARFGAEVMRFSPRQCDVMIVAGTVTYKMALAVKRIYEQMPEPKWVIAMGACASTGGMYRSYAVLQGIDQLLPVDVYVSGCPPRPEALLAGLMKLQEKISGERSFRNQKPELVERFEAALP
;
A
#
# COMPACT_ATOMS: atom_id res chain seq x y z
N MET A 1 33.77 8.64 -47.93
CA MET A 1 32.96 7.39 -47.85
C MET A 1 32.42 7.33 -46.42
N PRO A 2 31.12 7.49 -46.20
CA PRO A 2 30.55 7.51 -44.84
C PRO A 2 30.59 6.09 -44.26
N GLU A 3 31.02 5.99 -43.00
CA GLU A 3 31.21 4.75 -42.24
C GLU A 3 29.92 3.91 -42.15
N PRO A 4 30.04 2.56 -42.09
CA PRO A 4 28.88 1.68 -42.05
C PRO A 4 28.08 1.91 -40.77
N ARG A 5 26.79 2.21 -40.92
CA ARG A 5 25.80 2.27 -39.84
C ARG A 5 25.75 0.93 -39.12
N SER A 6 26.48 0.81 -38.00
CA SER A 6 26.15 -0.17 -36.99
C SER A 6 24.80 0.23 -36.38
N THR A 7 23.90 -0.73 -36.33
CA THR A 7 22.72 -0.76 -35.47
C THR A 7 23.20 -0.52 -34.02
N ALA A 8 23.29 0.75 -33.64
CA ALA A 8 23.87 1.18 -32.38
C ALA A 8 22.88 0.89 -31.24
N TYR A 9 23.28 -0.01 -30.34
CA TYR A 9 22.69 -0.17 -29.01
C TYR A 9 22.89 1.15 -28.25
N ASP A 10 21.85 1.98 -28.16
CA ASP A 10 21.91 3.23 -27.40
C ASP A 10 21.64 2.93 -25.93
N SER A 11 22.71 2.81 -25.15
CA SER A 11 22.68 2.41 -23.74
C SER A 11 21.78 3.29 -22.87
N LYS A 12 21.58 4.57 -23.25
CA LYS A 12 20.71 5.49 -22.52
C LYS A 12 19.24 5.25 -22.83
N THR A 13 18.87 5.07 -24.09
CA THR A 13 17.46 4.86 -24.47
C THR A 13 17.02 3.42 -24.24
N GLU A 14 17.80 2.44 -24.68
CA GLU A 14 17.48 1.00 -24.52
C GLU A 14 17.61 0.55 -23.07
N GLY A 15 18.58 1.09 -22.31
CA GLY A 15 18.69 0.90 -20.88
C GLY A 15 17.44 1.40 -20.13
N ASN A 16 16.98 2.62 -20.44
CA ASN A 16 15.76 3.17 -19.85
C ASN A 16 14.51 2.34 -20.19
N VAL A 17 14.42 1.77 -21.40
CA VAL A 17 13.31 0.87 -21.77
C VAL A 17 13.37 -0.42 -20.96
N ILE A 18 14.54 -1.02 -20.75
CA ILE A 18 14.68 -2.23 -19.91
C ILE A 18 14.31 -1.91 -18.45
N PHE A 19 14.80 -0.81 -17.88
CA PHE A 19 14.48 -0.41 -16.51
C PHE A 19 12.98 -0.15 -16.31
N THR A 20 12.34 0.55 -17.24
CA THR A 20 10.90 0.82 -17.15
C THR A 20 10.06 -0.44 -17.27
N ARG A 21 10.45 -1.40 -18.13
CA ARG A 21 9.77 -2.70 -18.23
C ARG A 21 9.94 -3.54 -16.98
N PHE A 22 11.13 -3.54 -16.39
CA PHE A 22 11.41 -4.25 -15.14
C PHE A 22 10.64 -3.66 -13.96
N ASP A 23 10.61 -2.34 -13.84
CA ASP A 23 9.85 -1.62 -12.81
C ASP A 23 8.34 -1.88 -12.95
N ALA A 24 7.82 -1.86 -14.19
CA ALA A 24 6.43 -2.21 -14.47
C ALA A 24 6.11 -3.68 -14.08
N ALA A 25 7.05 -4.61 -14.28
CA ALA A 25 6.89 -5.99 -13.86
C ALA A 25 6.86 -6.13 -12.33
N LEU A 26 7.75 -5.43 -11.60
CA LEU A 26 7.75 -5.41 -10.13
C LEU A 26 6.46 -4.82 -9.57
N ASN A 27 6.01 -3.68 -10.11
CA ASN A 27 4.74 -3.07 -9.70
C ASN A 27 3.55 -3.98 -9.97
N TRP A 28 3.59 -4.73 -11.07
CA TRP A 28 2.56 -5.72 -11.40
C TRP A 28 2.54 -6.87 -10.40
N VAL A 29 3.70 -7.31 -9.90
CA VAL A 29 3.75 -8.33 -8.85
C VAL A 29 3.14 -7.77 -7.56
N HIS A 30 3.64 -6.64 -7.05
CA HIS A 30 3.16 -6.07 -5.79
C HIS A 30 1.65 -5.79 -5.78
N LYS A 31 1.12 -5.17 -6.84
CA LYS A 31 -0.31 -4.81 -6.86
C LYS A 31 -1.26 -6.02 -6.85
N ASN A 32 -0.81 -7.17 -7.35
CA ASN A 32 -1.62 -8.39 -7.47
C ASN A 32 -1.38 -9.37 -6.32
N SER A 33 -0.51 -9.06 -5.36
CA SER A 33 -0.17 -9.95 -4.24
C SER A 33 -0.11 -9.20 -2.91
N LEU A 34 -1.17 -8.44 -2.61
CA LEU A 34 -1.24 -7.63 -1.39
C LEU A 34 -1.77 -8.48 -0.24
N TRP A 35 -1.03 -8.66 0.84
CA TRP A 35 -1.45 -9.41 2.03
C TRP A 35 -1.84 -8.46 3.16
N PRO A 36 -3.15 -8.19 3.34
CA PRO A 36 -3.60 -7.24 4.33
C PRO A 36 -3.43 -7.76 5.77
N MET A 37 -2.96 -6.86 6.63
CA MET A 37 -3.03 -6.94 8.07
C MET A 37 -4.28 -6.18 8.55
N PRO A 38 -5.35 -6.89 8.94
CA PRO A 38 -6.56 -6.24 9.41
C PRO A 38 -6.39 -5.76 10.86
N MET A 39 -6.41 -4.44 11.06
CA MET A 39 -6.55 -3.84 12.39
C MET A 39 -8.02 -3.54 12.64
N GLY A 40 -8.77 -4.58 13.00
CA GLY A 40 -10.19 -4.48 13.34
C GLY A 40 -10.41 -3.88 14.73
N LEU A 41 -10.67 -2.57 14.82
CA LEU A 41 -10.78 -1.85 16.09
C LEU A 41 -12.21 -1.55 16.52
N ALA A 42 -13.14 -1.40 15.56
CA ALA A 42 -14.53 -1.04 15.83
C ALA A 42 -15.49 -1.58 14.75
N CYS A 43 -16.62 -0.91 14.53
CA CYS A 43 -17.66 -1.33 13.58
C CYS A 43 -17.17 -1.54 12.13
N CYS A 44 -16.16 -0.80 11.67
CA CYS A 44 -15.57 -0.98 10.34
C CYS A 44 -14.93 -2.36 10.17
N ALA A 45 -14.55 -3.05 11.26
CA ALA A 45 -14.00 -4.40 11.20
C ALA A 45 -15.04 -5.42 10.70
N ILE A 46 -16.32 -5.24 11.06
CA ILE A 46 -17.39 -6.14 10.60
C ILE A 46 -17.57 -5.99 9.09
N GLU A 47 -17.48 -4.76 8.58
CA GLU A 47 -17.58 -4.55 7.14
C GLU A 47 -16.35 -5.08 6.39
N LEU A 48 -15.16 -4.98 6.99
CA LEU A 48 -13.96 -5.60 6.47
C LEU A 48 -14.12 -7.13 6.38
N MET A 49 -14.71 -7.76 7.39
CA MET A 49 -15.05 -9.20 7.37
C MET A 49 -16.09 -9.53 6.29
N ALA A 50 -17.10 -8.65 6.09
CA ALA A 50 -18.07 -8.80 5.01
C ALA A 50 -17.42 -8.69 3.62
N THR A 51 -16.37 -7.87 3.49
CA THR A 51 -15.59 -7.74 2.25
C THR A 51 -14.76 -9.00 1.97
N ALA A 52 -14.30 -9.69 3.01
CA ALA A 52 -13.63 -10.98 2.90
C ALA A 52 -14.59 -12.17 2.69
N ALA A 53 -15.89 -11.97 2.90
CA ALA A 53 -16.90 -13.00 2.70
C ALA A 53 -17.19 -13.25 1.21
N SER A 54 -17.86 -14.36 0.93
CA SER A 54 -18.14 -14.87 -0.43
C SER A 54 -18.86 -13.89 -1.37
N ARG A 55 -19.62 -12.93 -0.83
CA ARG A 55 -20.38 -11.98 -1.66
C ARG A 55 -19.49 -10.97 -2.38
N PHE A 56 -18.45 -10.48 -1.71
CA PHE A 56 -17.60 -9.39 -2.20
C PHE A 56 -16.18 -9.85 -2.52
N ASP A 57 -15.73 -10.91 -1.85
CA ASP A 57 -14.51 -11.67 -2.09
C ASP A 57 -13.29 -10.82 -2.48
N ILE A 58 -12.61 -10.29 -1.45
CA ILE A 58 -11.36 -9.57 -1.59
C ILE A 58 -10.22 -10.40 -2.22
N ALA A 59 -10.33 -11.74 -2.22
CA ALA A 59 -9.36 -12.64 -2.86
C ALA A 59 -9.24 -12.40 -4.36
N ARG A 60 -10.32 -11.93 -5.01
CA ARG A 60 -10.35 -11.64 -6.45
C ARG A 60 -9.31 -10.61 -6.88
N PHE A 61 -8.87 -9.76 -5.96
CA PHE A 61 -7.91 -8.69 -6.22
C PHE A 61 -6.50 -9.03 -5.72
N GLY A 62 -6.23 -10.29 -5.38
CA GLY A 62 -4.91 -10.72 -4.88
C GLY A 62 -4.66 -10.33 -3.43
N ALA A 63 -5.74 -10.08 -2.68
CA ALA A 63 -5.71 -9.81 -1.25
C ALA A 63 -6.40 -10.89 -0.42
N GLU A 64 -6.24 -12.16 -0.85
CA GLU A 64 -6.95 -13.30 -0.28
C GLU A 64 -6.53 -13.64 1.15
N VAL A 65 -5.28 -13.36 1.53
CA VAL A 65 -4.76 -13.80 2.82
C VAL A 65 -4.68 -12.66 3.83
N MET A 66 -5.72 -12.55 4.67
CA MET A 66 -5.64 -11.76 5.89
C MET A 66 -4.67 -12.41 6.88
N ARG A 67 -3.44 -11.90 6.91
CA ARG A 67 -2.39 -12.41 7.80
C ARG A 67 -2.47 -11.66 9.13
N PHE A 68 -2.65 -12.41 10.22
CA PHE A 68 -2.65 -11.85 11.58
C PHE A 68 -1.23 -11.74 12.17
N SER A 69 -0.20 -11.73 11.32
CA SER A 69 1.20 -11.58 11.69
C SER A 69 1.82 -10.43 10.92
N PRO A 70 2.25 -9.33 11.57
CA PRO A 70 2.74 -8.13 10.87
C PRO A 70 3.95 -8.41 9.97
N ARG A 71 4.79 -9.38 10.34
CA ARG A 71 6.02 -9.68 9.59
C ARG A 71 5.79 -10.27 8.20
N GLN A 72 4.58 -10.75 7.93
CA GLN A 72 4.20 -11.34 6.65
C GLN A 72 3.32 -10.41 5.82
N CYS A 73 2.86 -9.29 6.37
CA CYS A 73 1.91 -8.39 5.72
C CYS A 73 2.64 -7.22 5.07
N ASP A 74 2.05 -6.69 4.02
CA ASP A 74 2.51 -5.50 3.31
C ASP A 74 1.50 -4.34 3.42
N VAL A 75 0.19 -4.64 3.41
CA VAL A 75 -0.87 -3.63 3.57
C VAL A 75 -1.42 -3.66 4.98
N MET A 76 -1.53 -2.51 5.63
CA MET A 76 -2.18 -2.37 6.93
C MET A 76 -3.54 -1.69 6.75
N ILE A 77 -4.63 -2.38 7.09
CA ILE A 77 -5.98 -1.81 7.03
C ILE A 77 -6.40 -1.40 8.43
N VAL A 78 -6.43 -0.10 8.70
CA VAL A 78 -6.88 0.45 9.98
C VAL A 78 -8.39 0.62 9.95
N ALA A 79 -9.10 -0.40 10.45
CA ALA A 79 -10.56 -0.49 10.39
C ALA A 79 -11.20 -0.03 11.71
N GLY A 80 -11.52 1.25 11.78
CA GLY A 80 -12.33 1.84 12.86
C GLY A 80 -11.57 2.81 13.76
N THR A 81 -12.08 2.96 14.99
CA THR A 81 -11.64 4.02 15.91
C THR A 81 -10.32 3.67 16.60
N VAL A 82 -9.33 4.56 16.50
CA VAL A 82 -8.04 4.43 17.18
C VAL A 82 -8.07 5.24 18.48
N THR A 83 -8.03 4.56 19.63
CA THR A 83 -7.89 5.23 20.93
C THR A 83 -6.43 5.56 21.22
N TYR A 84 -6.16 6.56 22.06
CA TYR A 84 -4.79 6.89 22.47
C TYR A 84 -4.04 5.71 23.09
N LYS A 85 -4.75 4.84 23.83
CA LYS A 85 -4.18 3.60 24.37
C LYS A 85 -3.78 2.62 23.26
N MET A 86 -4.58 2.53 22.20
CA MET A 86 -4.33 1.62 21.08
C MET A 86 -3.29 2.17 20.10
N ALA A 87 -3.10 3.49 20.03
CA ALA A 87 -2.17 4.14 19.11
C ALA A 87 -0.74 3.54 19.20
N LEU A 88 -0.21 3.32 20.40
CA LEU A 88 1.13 2.72 20.56
C LEU A 88 1.21 1.29 20.03
N ALA A 89 0.16 0.49 20.17
CA ALA A 89 0.13 -0.87 19.65
C ALA A 89 0.08 -0.89 18.12
N VAL A 90 -0.74 -0.01 17.54
CA VAL A 90 -0.85 0.20 16.09
C VAL A 90 0.50 0.63 15.50
N LYS A 91 1.21 1.57 16.14
CA LYS A 91 2.55 1.99 15.72
C LYS A 91 3.56 0.84 15.71
N ARG A 92 3.61 0.06 16.81
CA ARG A 92 4.54 -1.08 16.93
C ARG A 92 4.30 -2.14 15.86
N ILE A 93 3.03 -2.39 15.55
CA ILE A 93 2.64 -3.31 14.49
C ILE A 93 3.17 -2.84 13.14
N TYR A 94 2.97 -1.57 12.81
CA TYR A 94 3.45 -0.98 11.56
C TYR A 94 4.99 -0.98 11.46
N GLU A 95 5.69 -0.76 12.57
CA GLU A 95 7.16 -0.82 12.63
C GLU A 95 7.70 -2.25 12.41
N GLN A 96 6.91 -3.28 12.72
CA GLN A 96 7.29 -4.69 12.53
C GLN A 96 7.01 -5.22 11.12
N MET A 97 6.31 -4.46 10.28
CA MET A 97 6.03 -4.84 8.89
C MET A 97 7.27 -4.63 8.00
N PRO A 98 7.55 -5.54 7.06
CA PRO A 98 8.61 -5.38 6.07
C PRO A 98 8.34 -4.19 5.15
N GLU A 99 9.41 -3.67 4.54
CA GLU A 99 9.33 -2.73 3.43
C GLU A 99 9.23 -3.55 2.12
N PRO A 100 8.34 -3.25 1.15
CA PRO A 100 7.40 -2.12 1.05
C PRO A 100 6.11 -2.34 1.84
N LYS A 101 5.56 -1.25 2.42
CA LYS A 101 4.31 -1.30 3.17
C LYS A 101 3.40 -0.12 2.88
N TRP A 102 2.09 -0.39 2.91
CA TRP A 102 1.05 0.60 2.65
C TRP A 102 0.00 0.62 3.75
N VAL A 103 -0.63 1.77 3.98
CA VAL A 103 -1.68 1.93 5.00
C VAL A 103 -2.97 2.43 4.37
N ILE A 104 -4.07 1.71 4.64
CA ILE A 104 -5.43 2.11 4.29
C ILE A 104 -6.15 2.54 5.57
N ALA A 105 -6.59 3.81 5.62
CA ALA A 105 -7.47 4.28 6.67
C ALA A 105 -8.93 3.99 6.29
N MET A 106 -9.56 3.06 7.01
CA MET A 106 -10.93 2.64 6.74
C MET A 106 -11.91 3.27 7.73
N GLY A 107 -12.78 4.12 7.19
CA GLY A 107 -13.86 4.78 7.90
C GLY A 107 -13.51 6.18 8.41
N ALA A 108 -14.55 6.92 8.79
CA ALA A 108 -14.45 8.29 9.27
C ALA A 108 -13.63 8.40 10.55
N CYS A 109 -13.75 7.40 11.45
CA CYS A 109 -13.02 7.37 12.71
C CYS A 109 -11.50 7.23 12.52
N ALA A 110 -11.05 6.38 11.58
CA ALA A 110 -9.63 6.24 11.27
C ALA A 110 -9.07 7.48 10.56
N SER A 111 -9.89 8.13 9.71
CA SER A 111 -9.45 9.28 8.89
C SER A 111 -9.36 10.58 9.69
N THR A 112 -10.40 10.92 10.47
CA THR A 112 -10.51 12.24 11.14
C THR A 112 -10.98 12.16 12.59
N GLY A 113 -11.07 10.96 13.18
CA GLY A 113 -11.76 10.73 14.46
C GLY A 113 -13.28 10.60 14.32
N GLY A 114 -13.85 11.02 13.18
CA GLY A 114 -15.25 10.81 12.82
C GLY A 114 -16.21 11.41 13.85
N MET A 115 -17.20 10.62 14.29
CA MET A 115 -18.14 11.05 15.32
C MET A 115 -17.50 11.14 16.72
N TYR A 116 -16.34 10.52 16.93
CA TYR A 116 -15.66 10.48 18.23
C TYR A 116 -14.60 11.57 18.36
N ARG A 117 -15.04 12.83 18.30
CA ARG A 117 -14.20 13.99 18.65
C ARG A 117 -14.09 14.14 20.17
N SER A 118 -13.52 13.13 20.84
CA SER A 118 -13.37 13.04 22.29
C SER A 118 -11.92 12.86 22.72
N TYR A 119 -11.61 13.18 23.98
CA TYR A 119 -10.25 13.15 24.54
C TYR A 119 -9.57 11.76 24.49
N ALA A 120 -10.35 10.68 24.35
CA ALA A 120 -9.84 9.32 24.36
C ALA A 120 -9.45 8.80 22.97
N VAL A 121 -9.86 9.50 21.90
CA VAL A 121 -9.76 9.04 20.52
C VAL A 121 -8.83 9.94 19.71
N LEU A 122 -7.94 9.31 18.95
CA LEU A 122 -7.04 9.98 18.02
C LEU A 122 -7.87 10.57 16.86
N GLN A 123 -7.66 11.85 16.54
CA GLN A 123 -8.44 12.58 15.52
C GLN A 123 -7.97 12.29 14.08
N GLY A 124 -7.46 11.09 13.83
CA GLY A 124 -6.90 10.64 12.56
C GLY A 124 -5.64 9.81 12.75
N ILE A 125 -5.53 8.69 12.03
CA ILE A 125 -4.37 7.81 12.11
C ILE A 125 -3.11 8.44 11.49
N ASP A 126 -3.29 9.45 10.63
CA ASP A 126 -2.23 10.20 9.94
C ASP A 126 -1.25 10.88 10.89
N GLN A 127 -1.68 11.17 12.13
CA GLN A 127 -0.81 11.73 13.16
C GLN A 127 0.27 10.73 13.61
N LEU A 128 0.07 9.45 13.33
CA LEU A 128 0.91 8.35 13.80
C LEU A 128 1.59 7.59 12.65
N LEU A 129 0.84 7.30 11.59
CA LEU A 129 1.27 6.50 10.45
C LEU A 129 1.05 7.26 9.15
N PRO A 130 1.92 7.09 8.14
CA PRO A 130 1.66 7.62 6.81
C PRO A 130 0.52 6.82 6.16
N VAL A 131 -0.58 7.49 5.80
CA VAL A 131 -1.72 6.85 5.11
C VAL A 131 -1.64 7.05 3.61
N ASP A 132 -1.81 5.95 2.88
CA ASP A 132 -1.78 5.95 1.42
C ASP A 132 -3.15 6.20 0.80
N VAL A 133 -4.19 5.59 1.37
CA VAL A 133 -5.57 5.67 0.86
C VAL A 133 -6.55 5.81 2.02
N TYR A 134 -7.47 6.75 1.87
CA TYR A 134 -8.61 6.93 2.77
C TYR A 134 -9.87 6.36 2.14
N VAL A 135 -10.61 5.57 2.92
CA VAL A 135 -11.92 5.05 2.55
C VAL A 135 -12.97 5.71 3.45
N SER A 136 -13.76 6.61 2.86
CA SER A 136 -14.83 7.32 3.58
C SER A 136 -16.01 6.42 3.89
N GLY A 137 -16.55 6.49 5.12
CA GLY A 137 -17.78 5.82 5.53
C GLY A 137 -17.88 5.62 7.04
N CYS A 138 -19.06 5.26 7.55
CA CYS A 138 -19.27 5.02 8.99
C CYS A 138 -20.40 3.98 9.26
N PRO A 139 -20.18 2.68 9.01
CA PRO A 139 -19.03 2.08 8.32
C PRO A 139 -19.12 2.29 6.78
N PRO A 140 -17.99 2.28 6.05
CA PRO A 140 -18.04 2.24 4.59
C PRO A 140 -18.74 0.96 4.14
N ARG A 141 -19.39 0.95 2.96
CA ARG A 141 -19.91 -0.30 2.38
C ARG A 141 -18.75 -1.18 1.87
N PRO A 142 -18.93 -2.50 1.71
CA PRO A 142 -17.86 -3.40 1.31
C PRO A 142 -17.33 -3.04 -0.09
N GLU A 143 -18.21 -2.58 -0.99
CA GLU A 143 -17.83 -2.13 -2.33
C GLU A 143 -16.93 -0.89 -2.29
N ALA A 144 -17.13 0.00 -1.31
CA ALA A 144 -16.30 1.19 -1.14
C ALA A 144 -14.90 0.82 -0.66
N LEU A 145 -14.78 -0.22 0.17
CA LEU A 145 -13.47 -0.75 0.57
C LEU A 145 -12.74 -1.39 -0.63
N LEU A 146 -13.44 -2.15 -1.46
CA LEU A 146 -12.87 -2.71 -2.70
C LEU A 146 -12.38 -1.60 -3.64
N ALA A 147 -13.16 -0.53 -3.81
CA ALA A 147 -12.73 0.63 -4.59
C ALA A 147 -11.47 1.30 -3.99
N GLY A 148 -11.37 1.36 -2.65
CA GLY A 148 -10.17 1.82 -1.96
C GLY A 148 -8.95 0.93 -2.23
N LEU A 149 -9.13 -0.40 -2.24
CA LEU A 149 -8.08 -1.35 -2.58
C LEU A 149 -7.63 -1.18 -4.04
N MET A 150 -8.57 -1.03 -4.99
CA MET A 150 -8.25 -0.78 -6.40
C MET A 150 -7.47 0.52 -6.58
N LYS A 151 -7.83 1.58 -5.83
CA LYS A 151 -7.09 2.85 -5.84
C LYS A 151 -5.67 2.70 -5.28
N LEU A 152 -5.49 1.83 -4.27
CA LEU A 152 -4.14 1.48 -3.79
C LEU A 152 -3.34 0.76 -4.88
N GLN A 153 -3.95 -0.19 -5.60
CA GLN A 153 -3.30 -0.88 -6.72
C GLN A 153 -2.89 0.08 -7.85
N GLU A 154 -3.73 1.07 -8.16
CA GLU A 154 -3.41 2.13 -9.11
C GLU A 154 -2.23 2.97 -8.63
N LYS A 155 -2.18 3.31 -7.33
CA LYS A 155 -1.06 4.03 -6.72
C LYS A 155 0.25 3.24 -6.85
N ILE A 156 0.23 1.96 -6.49
CA ILE A 156 1.40 1.05 -6.60
C ILE A 156 1.85 0.93 -8.05
N SER A 157 0.91 0.90 -9.01
CA SER A 157 1.25 0.84 -10.44
C SER A 157 2.00 2.07 -10.95
N GLY A 158 1.83 3.23 -10.31
CA GLY A 158 2.49 4.49 -10.66
C GLY A 158 3.80 4.76 -9.92
N GLU A 159 4.15 3.94 -8.92
CA GLU A 159 5.39 4.09 -8.16
C GLU A 159 6.61 3.59 -8.93
N ARG A 160 7.76 4.23 -8.74
CA ARG A 160 9.04 3.72 -9.25
C ARG A 160 9.65 2.78 -8.22
N SER A 161 9.09 1.57 -8.09
CA SER A 161 9.47 0.59 -7.06
C SER A 161 10.99 0.36 -7.00
N PHE A 162 11.67 0.27 -8.14
CA PHE A 162 13.11 0.00 -8.16
C PHE A 162 13.95 1.12 -7.51
N ARG A 163 13.56 2.39 -7.74
CA ARG A 163 14.30 3.55 -7.22
C ARG A 163 14.05 3.79 -5.73
N ASN A 164 12.82 3.54 -5.27
CA ASN A 164 12.47 3.72 -3.85
C ASN A 164 13.04 2.61 -2.97
N GLN A 165 13.10 1.37 -3.46
CA GLN A 165 13.51 0.21 -2.65
C GLN A 165 15.02 0.05 -2.49
N LYS A 166 15.81 0.44 -3.49
CA LYS A 166 17.27 0.32 -3.45
C LYS A 166 17.96 1.59 -3.95
N PRO A 167 17.84 2.71 -3.22
CA PRO A 167 18.48 3.96 -3.60
C PRO A 167 19.98 3.78 -3.83
N GLU A 168 20.65 2.99 -2.98
CA GLU A 168 22.08 2.69 -3.07
C GLU A 168 22.50 2.01 -4.39
N LEU A 169 21.64 1.14 -4.94
CA LEU A 169 21.91 0.43 -6.19
C LEU A 169 21.67 1.34 -7.38
N VAL A 170 20.65 2.20 -7.32
CA VAL A 170 20.44 3.24 -8.33
C VAL A 170 21.60 4.23 -8.35
N GLU A 171 22.04 4.72 -7.20
CA GLU A 171 23.21 5.62 -7.10
C GLU A 171 24.48 4.95 -7.63
N ARG A 172 24.70 3.67 -7.33
CA ARG A 172 25.85 2.91 -7.86
C ARG A 172 25.77 2.70 -9.37
N PHE A 173 24.57 2.53 -9.93
CA PHE A 173 24.36 2.40 -11.37
C PHE A 173 24.47 3.75 -12.08
N GLU A 174 23.92 4.83 -11.52
CA GLU A 174 24.06 6.20 -12.04
C GLU A 174 25.54 6.63 -12.04
N ALA A 175 26.32 6.24 -11.02
CA ALA A 175 27.77 6.48 -10.97
C ALA A 175 28.59 5.60 -11.94
N ALA A 176 28.06 4.47 -12.40
CA ALA A 176 28.71 3.54 -13.32
C ALA A 176 28.38 3.81 -14.80
N LEU A 177 27.37 4.63 -15.08
CA LEU A 177 27.01 5.10 -16.42
C LEU A 177 27.87 6.32 -16.79
N PRO A 178 28.61 6.31 -17.92
CA PRO A 178 29.40 7.46 -18.38
C PRO A 178 28.54 8.64 -18.92
#